data_AF-A0A3D0N7P6-F1
#
_entry.id   AF-A0A3D0N7P6-F1
#
_cell.length_a   1.000
_cell.length_b   1.000
_cell.length_c   1.000
_cell.angle_alpha   90.00
_cell.angle_beta   90.00
_cell.angle_gamma   90.00
#
_symmetry.space_group_name_H-M   'P 1'
#
loop_
_entity.id
_entity.type
_entity.pdbx_description
1 polymer ?
#
loop_
_entity_poly.entity_id
_entity_poly.type
_entity_poly.pdbx_seq_one_letter_code
_entity_poly.pdbx_strand_id
1 'polypeptide(L)'
;MRPHREVRPVRTAAAVLVSLAVLLPAHCGAQQPSVDEAAEALQAAVSFYHGQVADHGGYVWRYAGDLSLREGEARTDGSAVWVQPPGTPAVGMAFLDACEARGEQAYLDAALDAARCLLQGQQLSGGWYYSVQFDPAERAKRMYRVDHPGAGCGPTTAPGGEEGWHVWRQRKHEPNMTLLDDDVTASAIRFLARLDRRLEFRDAAIHEAVLYALDAALMVQHPIGAWSHNYDRFPVHRPDLALYPVIAASYPDQWSRTWTKDFTGGYVVNDSITPRMIETMLAAWRVYDDQRFREAAESGGDFLILAQMPDPQPAWCQQYNNAMQPVWDRKFEPPAITGEESQGVLECLLQLYRETGEERFLAPVPRSIAYLRSSLLPDGHLARFYELQTNRPIFFDREYNITYVPEQMPEHYSFLRESRLDAIEAEYQRLLAEGPCEATVSPPPADEVAAIIAGMDKRGAWVEPGVLDAWDTEPETGIISSETFIANVRALAAYIAAQQ
;
A
#
# COMPACT_ATOMS: atom_id res chain seq x y z
N MET A 1 -3.41 64.41 -15.24
CA MET A 1 -3.15 64.25 -16.69
C MET A 1 -4.14 63.24 -17.23
N ARG A 2 -5.05 63.74 -18.05
CA ARG A 2 -6.24 63.07 -18.60
C ARG A 2 -6.00 62.85 -20.12
N PRO A 3 -6.86 62.08 -20.80
CA PRO A 3 -6.60 61.27 -21.99
C PRO A 3 -6.71 62.07 -23.30
N HIS A 4 -6.42 61.43 -24.43
CA HIS A 4 -7.04 61.81 -25.70
C HIS A 4 -7.62 60.60 -26.45
N ARG A 5 -8.95 60.56 -26.42
CA ARG A 5 -9.82 60.09 -27.50
C ARG A 5 -9.55 60.91 -28.76
N GLU A 6 -9.87 60.35 -29.93
CA GLU A 6 -10.74 60.88 -31.01
C GLU A 6 -10.79 59.80 -32.12
N VAL A 7 -11.82 59.52 -32.95
CA VAL A 7 -13.21 59.97 -33.18
C VAL A 7 -13.90 58.86 -34.02
N ARG A 8 -15.24 58.72 -33.89
CA ARG A 8 -16.17 57.76 -34.53
C ARG A 8 -16.57 58.18 -35.99
N PRO A 9 -17.66 57.64 -36.58
CA PRO A 9 -17.93 56.34 -37.23
C PRO A 9 -18.29 56.52 -38.74
N VAL A 10 -18.74 55.46 -39.45
CA VAL A 10 -19.94 55.43 -40.35
C VAL A 10 -19.97 54.21 -41.30
N ARG A 11 -21.00 53.37 -41.09
CA ARG A 11 -21.93 52.66 -42.00
C ARG A 11 -21.46 51.69 -43.13
N THR A 12 -22.04 50.48 -42.98
CA THR A 12 -22.73 49.60 -43.97
C THR A 12 -21.99 48.88 -45.09
N ALA A 13 -22.09 47.54 -44.99
CA ALA A 13 -22.52 46.57 -45.99
C ALA A 13 -21.58 46.21 -47.17
N ALA A 14 -21.05 44.99 -47.13
CA ALA A 14 -21.24 44.01 -48.21
C ALA A 14 -20.81 42.62 -47.70
N ALA A 15 -21.69 41.64 -47.87
CA ALA A 15 -21.43 40.24 -47.57
C ALA A 15 -20.40 39.67 -48.54
N VAL A 16 -19.35 39.04 -48.01
CA VAL A 16 -18.52 38.09 -48.74
C VAL A 16 -18.54 36.79 -47.95
N LEU A 17 -19.26 35.81 -48.50
CA LEU A 17 -19.20 34.41 -48.11
C LEU A 17 -17.78 33.91 -48.40
N VAL A 18 -16.92 33.91 -47.39
CA VAL A 18 -15.70 33.09 -47.39
C VAL A 18 -16.07 31.80 -46.69
N SER A 19 -16.21 30.73 -47.49
CA SER A 19 -16.29 29.37 -46.98
C SER A 19 -14.99 29.05 -46.25
N LEU A 20 -14.99 29.23 -44.92
CA LEU A 20 -13.96 28.66 -44.05
C LEU A 20 -14.14 27.14 -44.12
N ALA A 21 -13.29 26.48 -44.90
CA ALA A 21 -13.06 25.06 -44.72
C ALA A 21 -12.57 24.88 -43.28
N VAL A 22 -13.45 24.39 -42.42
CA VAL A 22 -13.09 23.88 -41.10
C VAL A 22 -12.16 22.70 -41.38
N LEU A 23 -10.86 22.94 -41.28
CA LEU A 23 -9.88 21.88 -41.04
C LEU A 23 -10.20 21.33 -39.66
N LEU A 24 -11.14 20.37 -39.63
CA LEU A 24 -11.27 19.45 -38.52
C LEU A 24 -9.88 18.87 -38.29
N PRO A 25 -9.32 18.92 -37.07
CA PRO A 25 -8.15 18.13 -36.78
C PRO A 25 -8.55 16.69 -37.08
N ALA A 26 -7.89 16.11 -38.09
CA ALA A 26 -7.91 14.69 -38.28
C ALA A 26 -7.47 14.10 -36.94
N HIS A 27 -8.43 13.55 -36.20
CA HIS A 27 -8.11 12.57 -35.18
C HIS A 27 -7.48 11.45 -35.99
N CYS A 28 -6.14 11.47 -36.04
CA CYS A 28 -5.38 10.31 -36.41
C CYS A 28 -5.76 9.31 -35.32
N GLY A 29 -6.78 8.50 -35.58
CA GLY A 29 -7.19 7.46 -34.66
C GLY A 29 -5.96 6.58 -34.50
N ALA A 30 -5.29 6.68 -33.36
CA ALA A 30 -4.30 5.69 -32.99
C ALA A 30 -5.03 4.35 -33.10
N GLN A 31 -4.55 3.51 -34.01
CA GLN A 31 -5.14 2.21 -34.22
C GLN A 31 -5.07 1.47 -32.89
N GLN A 32 -6.22 1.02 -32.40
CA GLN A 32 -6.30 0.30 -31.13
C GLN A 32 -5.31 -0.88 -31.17
N PRO A 33 -4.43 -1.03 -30.15
CA PRO A 33 -3.48 -2.14 -30.11
C PRO A 33 -4.22 -3.47 -30.17
N SER A 34 -3.75 -4.36 -31.03
CA SER A 34 -4.21 -5.74 -31.06
C SER A 34 -3.81 -6.50 -29.79
N VAL A 35 -4.51 -7.59 -29.49
CA VAL A 35 -4.16 -8.49 -28.37
C VAL A 35 -2.75 -9.04 -28.55
N ASP A 36 -2.33 -9.32 -29.78
CA ASP A 36 -1.00 -9.85 -30.08
C ASP A 36 0.09 -8.79 -29.82
N GLU A 37 -0.11 -7.52 -30.22
CA GLU A 37 0.83 -6.43 -29.89
C GLU A 37 0.95 -6.22 -28.38
N ALA A 38 -0.16 -6.27 -27.64
CA ALA A 38 -0.12 -6.18 -26.18
C ALA A 38 0.58 -7.39 -25.54
N ALA A 39 0.36 -8.59 -26.07
CA ALA A 39 1.00 -9.82 -25.59
C ALA A 39 2.51 -9.84 -25.87
N GLU A 40 2.95 -9.37 -27.03
CA GLU A 40 4.37 -9.21 -27.36
C GLU A 40 5.06 -8.21 -26.41
N ALA A 41 4.41 -7.07 -26.12
CA ALA A 41 4.94 -6.10 -25.17
C ALA A 41 5.01 -6.68 -23.75
N LEU A 42 3.96 -7.37 -23.31
CA LEU A 42 3.93 -8.05 -22.02
C LEU A 42 5.07 -9.07 -21.89
N GLN A 43 5.29 -9.89 -22.93
CA GLN A 43 6.35 -10.88 -22.97
C GLN A 43 7.74 -10.23 -22.90
N ALA A 44 7.95 -9.14 -23.65
CA ALA A 44 9.22 -8.40 -23.65
C ALA A 44 9.52 -7.81 -22.26
N ALA A 45 8.52 -7.19 -21.62
CA ALA A 45 8.66 -6.64 -20.27
C ALA A 45 9.01 -7.69 -19.24
N VAL A 46 8.27 -8.81 -19.21
CA VAL A 46 8.54 -9.89 -18.25
C VAL A 46 9.91 -10.52 -18.50
N SER A 47 10.28 -10.76 -19.76
CA SER A 47 11.59 -11.30 -20.13
C SER A 47 12.74 -10.39 -19.70
N PHE A 48 12.57 -9.08 -19.85
CA PHE A 48 13.56 -8.10 -19.38
C PHE A 48 13.73 -8.12 -17.86
N TYR A 49 12.61 -8.01 -17.14
CA TYR A 49 12.65 -7.95 -15.68
C TYR A 49 13.18 -9.24 -15.06
N HIS A 50 12.69 -10.39 -15.51
CA HIS A 50 13.16 -11.69 -15.02
C HIS A 50 14.60 -11.99 -15.42
N GLY A 51 15.00 -11.67 -16.66
CA GLY A 51 16.32 -12.03 -17.18
C GLY A 51 17.47 -11.06 -16.90
N GLN A 52 17.19 -9.76 -16.70
CA GLN A 52 18.23 -8.73 -16.58
C GLN A 52 18.14 -7.89 -15.30
N VAL A 53 16.94 -7.70 -14.76
CA VAL A 53 16.72 -6.83 -13.58
C VAL A 53 16.83 -7.60 -12.26
N ALA A 54 16.42 -8.87 -12.26
CA ALA A 54 16.39 -9.71 -11.07
C ALA A 54 17.78 -9.98 -10.48
N ASP A 55 17.91 -9.85 -9.16
CA ASP A 55 19.04 -10.36 -8.39
C ASP A 55 18.53 -11.46 -7.47
N HIS A 56 19.06 -12.69 -7.59
CA HIS A 56 18.58 -13.85 -6.82
C HIS A 56 17.07 -14.13 -6.96
N GLY A 57 16.47 -13.72 -8.09
CA GLY A 57 15.02 -13.79 -8.33
C GLY A 57 14.21 -12.67 -7.65
N GLY A 58 14.85 -11.77 -6.91
CA GLY A 58 14.21 -10.65 -6.23
C GLY A 58 14.46 -9.30 -6.89
N TYR A 59 13.77 -8.28 -6.36
CA TYR A 59 13.68 -6.94 -6.96
C TYR A 59 13.80 -5.83 -5.91
N VAL A 60 14.20 -4.65 -6.38
CA VAL A 60 14.22 -3.40 -5.61
C VAL A 60 13.30 -2.36 -6.24
N TRP A 61 13.25 -1.15 -5.70
CA TRP A 61 12.30 -0.14 -6.15
C TRP A 61 12.70 0.50 -7.47
N ARG A 62 13.97 0.91 -7.58
CA ARG A 62 14.46 1.67 -8.73
C ARG A 62 15.88 1.25 -9.12
N TYR A 63 16.15 1.41 -10.40
CA TYR A 63 17.41 1.07 -11.05
C TYR A 63 17.82 2.23 -11.96
N ALA A 64 19.12 2.47 -12.13
CA ALA A 64 19.59 3.27 -13.26
C ALA A 64 19.19 2.60 -14.58
N GLY A 65 19.00 3.37 -15.65
CA GLY A 65 18.51 2.84 -16.93
C GLY A 65 19.44 1.82 -17.58
N ASP A 66 20.71 1.75 -17.18
CA ASP A 66 21.69 0.74 -17.57
C ASP A 66 21.90 -0.36 -16.51
N LEU A 67 21.10 -0.35 -15.44
CA LEU A 67 21.11 -1.25 -14.29
C LEU A 67 22.40 -1.22 -13.45
N SER A 68 23.26 -0.22 -13.64
CA SER A 68 24.53 -0.08 -12.90
C SER A 68 24.34 0.29 -11.43
N LEU A 69 23.26 0.99 -11.11
CA LEU A 69 22.88 1.39 -9.76
C LEU A 69 21.48 0.87 -9.45
N ARG A 70 21.27 0.53 -8.18
CA ARG A 70 20.04 -0.10 -7.68
C ARG A 70 19.74 0.41 -6.27
N GLU A 71 18.47 0.61 -5.96
CA GLU A 71 18.04 1.00 -4.61
C GLU A 71 16.64 0.47 -4.26
N GLY A 72 16.48 0.10 -3.00
CA GLY A 72 15.19 0.21 -2.32
C GLY A 72 15.21 1.46 -1.45
N GLU A 73 14.88 1.31 -0.18
CA GLU A 73 15.09 2.38 0.81
C GLU A 73 16.58 2.75 0.97
N ALA A 74 17.47 1.78 0.73
CA ALA A 74 18.90 1.96 0.77
C ALA A 74 19.56 1.49 -0.54
N ARG A 75 20.81 1.93 -0.73
CA ARG A 75 21.67 1.48 -1.82
C ARG A 75 21.91 -0.03 -1.72
N THR A 76 21.99 -0.70 -2.87
CA THR A 76 22.38 -2.11 -2.98
C THR A 76 23.18 -2.34 -4.25
N ASP A 77 24.07 -3.33 -4.22
CA ASP A 77 24.84 -3.82 -5.36
C ASP A 77 24.29 -5.16 -5.90
N GLY A 78 23.07 -5.52 -5.51
CA GLY A 78 22.44 -6.82 -5.80
C GLY A 78 22.60 -7.85 -4.68
N SER A 79 23.40 -7.55 -3.65
CA SER A 79 23.53 -8.39 -2.45
C SER A 79 22.34 -8.31 -1.48
N ALA A 80 21.37 -7.44 -1.76
CA ALA A 80 20.10 -7.36 -1.06
C ALA A 80 18.97 -6.95 -2.00
N VAL A 81 17.77 -7.50 -1.75
CA VAL A 81 16.52 -7.17 -2.45
C VAL A 81 15.47 -6.68 -1.45
N TRP A 82 14.43 -5.99 -1.91
CA TRP A 82 13.39 -5.44 -1.03
C TRP A 82 12.13 -6.28 -1.04
N VAL A 83 11.56 -6.49 0.14
CA VAL A 83 10.23 -7.06 0.34
C VAL A 83 9.18 -5.96 0.33
N GLN A 84 9.51 -4.79 0.90
CA GLN A 84 8.64 -3.62 0.89
C GLN A 84 8.23 -3.25 -0.54
N PRO A 85 6.92 -3.15 -0.84
CA PRO A 85 6.43 -2.66 -2.12
C PRO A 85 7.08 -1.30 -2.50
N PRO A 86 7.36 -1.04 -3.79
CA PRO A 86 7.09 -1.87 -4.97
C PRO A 86 8.13 -2.98 -5.24
N GLY A 87 8.80 -3.52 -4.21
CA GLY A 87 9.79 -4.58 -4.33
C GLY A 87 9.23 -5.97 -4.71
N THR A 88 9.93 -7.01 -4.25
CA THR A 88 9.83 -8.40 -4.73
C THR A 88 8.41 -8.98 -4.75
N PRO A 89 7.58 -8.90 -3.69
CA PRO A 89 6.22 -9.44 -3.73
C PRO A 89 5.33 -8.76 -4.75
N ALA A 90 5.47 -7.44 -4.92
CA ALA A 90 4.64 -6.65 -5.83
C ALA A 90 4.98 -6.95 -7.30
N VAL A 91 6.27 -7.08 -7.62
CA VAL A 91 6.73 -7.55 -8.94
C VAL A 91 6.29 -8.99 -9.19
N GLY A 92 6.42 -9.88 -8.20
CA GLY A 92 5.93 -11.26 -8.28
C GLY A 92 4.43 -11.34 -8.57
N MET A 93 3.64 -10.46 -7.95
CA MET A 93 2.20 -10.36 -8.23
C MET A 93 1.92 -9.94 -9.67
N ALA A 94 2.71 -9.02 -10.24
CA ALA A 94 2.57 -8.61 -11.65
C ALA A 94 2.88 -9.76 -12.62
N PHE A 95 3.86 -10.64 -12.30
CA PHE A 95 4.09 -11.86 -13.09
C PHE A 95 2.91 -12.83 -13.02
N LEU A 96 2.22 -12.93 -11.88
CA LEU A 96 0.99 -13.72 -11.78
C LEU A 96 -0.14 -13.12 -12.62
N ASP A 97 -0.30 -11.80 -12.62
CA ASP A 97 -1.26 -11.10 -13.48
C ASP A 97 -0.99 -11.45 -14.96
N ALA A 98 0.28 -11.44 -15.39
CA ALA A 98 0.68 -11.87 -16.72
C ALA A 98 0.38 -13.36 -17.00
N CYS A 99 0.66 -14.25 -16.03
CA CYS A 99 0.39 -15.68 -16.13
C CYS A 99 -1.11 -15.97 -16.30
N GLU A 100 -1.97 -15.26 -15.59
CA GLU A 100 -3.42 -15.43 -15.68
C GLU A 100 -3.97 -14.93 -17.03
N ALA A 101 -3.37 -13.90 -17.63
CA ALA A 101 -3.81 -13.36 -18.92
C ALA A 101 -3.45 -14.23 -20.14
N ARG A 102 -2.36 -15.02 -20.10
CA ARG A 102 -1.85 -15.78 -21.27
C ARG A 102 -1.42 -17.22 -21.00
N GLY A 103 -1.30 -17.64 -19.75
CA GLY A 103 -0.96 -19.02 -19.37
C GLY A 103 0.45 -19.48 -19.74
N GLU A 104 1.36 -18.56 -20.10
CA GLU A 104 2.72 -18.92 -20.52
C GLU A 104 3.59 -19.37 -19.32
N GLN A 105 4.36 -20.45 -19.51
CA GLN A 105 5.20 -21.03 -18.47
C GLN A 105 6.27 -20.05 -17.97
N ALA A 106 6.84 -19.22 -18.86
CA ALA A 106 7.85 -18.24 -18.49
C ALA A 106 7.36 -17.22 -17.43
N TYR A 107 6.09 -16.85 -17.46
CA TYR A 107 5.50 -15.94 -16.45
C TYR A 107 5.38 -16.63 -15.09
N LEU A 108 5.02 -17.92 -15.09
CA LEU A 108 4.97 -18.71 -13.87
C LEU A 108 6.38 -18.94 -13.29
N ASP A 109 7.37 -19.18 -14.14
CA ASP A 109 8.77 -19.36 -13.72
C ASP A 109 9.31 -18.07 -13.06
N ALA A 110 9.02 -16.90 -13.64
CA ALA A 110 9.37 -15.60 -13.05
C ALA A 110 8.70 -15.37 -11.67
N ALA A 111 7.41 -15.71 -11.54
CA ALA A 111 6.71 -15.66 -10.26
C ALA A 111 7.29 -16.65 -9.24
N LEU A 112 7.65 -17.87 -9.66
CA LEU A 112 8.27 -18.88 -8.80
C LEU A 112 9.62 -18.40 -8.27
N ASP A 113 10.46 -17.79 -9.11
CA ASP A 113 11.77 -17.28 -8.68
C ASP A 113 11.63 -16.14 -7.66
N ALA A 114 10.68 -15.22 -7.87
CA ALA A 114 10.34 -14.19 -6.88
C ALA A 114 9.88 -14.79 -5.55
N ALA A 115 9.05 -15.84 -5.59
CA ALA A 115 8.63 -16.55 -4.39
C ALA A 115 9.80 -17.24 -3.69
N ARG A 116 10.66 -17.96 -4.43
CA ARG A 116 11.85 -18.60 -3.86
C ARG A 116 12.80 -17.59 -3.23
N CYS A 117 12.92 -16.39 -3.80
CA CYS A 117 13.66 -15.29 -3.21
C CYS A 117 13.09 -14.89 -1.83
N LEU A 118 11.77 -14.71 -1.72
CA LEU A 118 11.11 -14.41 -0.44
C LEU A 118 11.33 -15.52 0.60
N LEU A 119 11.29 -16.78 0.19
CA LEU A 119 11.55 -17.92 1.09
C LEU A 119 12.96 -17.84 1.72
N GLN A 120 13.95 -17.26 1.02
CA GLN A 120 15.30 -17.06 1.58
C GLN A 120 15.37 -16.02 2.70
N GLY A 121 14.35 -15.17 2.84
CA GLY A 121 14.30 -14.06 3.77
C GLY A 121 13.21 -14.13 4.84
N GLN A 122 12.43 -15.22 4.90
CA GLN A 122 11.39 -15.37 5.91
C GLN A 122 12.03 -15.51 7.30
N GLN A 123 11.56 -14.73 8.26
CA GLN A 123 12.06 -14.69 9.63
C GLN A 123 11.52 -15.87 10.44
N LEU A 124 12.26 -16.32 11.46
CA LEU A 124 11.75 -17.29 12.43
C LEU A 124 10.49 -16.76 13.14
N SER A 125 10.32 -15.44 13.25
CA SER A 125 9.12 -14.85 13.87
C SER A 125 7.83 -15.06 13.07
N GLY A 126 7.87 -15.30 11.76
CA GLY A 126 6.65 -15.54 10.97
C GLY A 126 6.72 -14.99 9.56
N GLY A 127 6.87 -13.66 9.45
CA GLY A 127 6.84 -12.93 8.20
C GLY A 127 8.22 -12.47 7.74
N TRP A 128 8.29 -11.24 7.25
CA TRP A 128 9.47 -10.68 6.60
C TRP A 128 9.89 -9.34 7.20
N TYR A 129 11.17 -9.02 6.98
CA TYR A 129 11.73 -7.69 7.21
C TYR A 129 11.73 -6.89 5.89
N TYR A 130 12.09 -5.61 5.92
CA TYR A 130 12.09 -4.72 4.74
C TYR A 130 12.85 -5.30 3.54
N SER A 131 13.94 -6.03 3.79
CA SER A 131 14.82 -6.59 2.76
C SER A 131 15.26 -8.01 3.06
N VAL A 132 15.63 -8.74 2.01
CA VAL A 132 16.31 -10.03 2.08
C VAL A 132 17.79 -9.82 1.78
N GLN A 133 18.63 -10.31 2.68
CA GLN A 133 20.09 -10.15 2.63
C GLN A 133 20.74 -11.42 2.07
N PHE A 134 21.56 -11.25 1.04
CA PHE A 134 22.36 -12.29 0.39
C PHE A 134 23.87 -12.09 0.58
N ASP A 135 24.33 -10.89 0.95
CA ASP A 135 25.69 -10.73 1.46
C ASP A 135 25.91 -11.66 2.68
N PRO A 136 26.95 -12.51 2.71
CA PRO A 136 27.15 -13.47 3.79
C PRO A 136 27.29 -12.84 5.18
N ALA A 137 27.91 -11.64 5.28
CA ALA A 137 28.14 -10.99 6.56
C ALA A 137 26.85 -10.34 7.10
N GLU A 138 26.05 -9.73 6.24
CA GLU A 138 24.74 -9.20 6.62
C GLU A 138 23.72 -10.31 6.87
N ARG A 139 23.72 -11.36 6.06
CA ARG A 139 22.86 -12.55 6.24
C ARG A 139 23.11 -13.25 7.57
N ALA A 140 24.36 -13.36 8.00
CA ALA A 140 24.72 -13.95 9.30
C ALA A 140 24.18 -13.18 10.52
N LYS A 141 23.72 -11.92 10.34
CA LYS A 141 23.09 -11.12 11.39
C LYS A 141 21.57 -11.30 11.45
N ARG A 142 20.98 -12.12 10.57
CA ARG A 142 19.53 -12.31 10.43
C ARG A 142 19.12 -13.68 10.93
N MET A 143 17.87 -13.80 11.35
CA MET A 143 17.30 -15.05 11.84
C MET A 143 16.37 -15.66 10.77
N TYR A 144 16.93 -15.96 9.60
CA TYR A 144 16.16 -16.56 8.51
C TYR A 144 15.87 -18.04 8.76
N ARG A 145 14.65 -18.48 8.44
CA ARG A 145 14.20 -19.87 8.64
C ARG A 145 15.09 -20.88 7.91
N VAL A 146 15.47 -20.57 6.68
CA VAL A 146 16.28 -21.44 5.82
C VAL A 146 17.71 -21.66 6.36
N ASP A 147 18.26 -20.71 7.11
CA ASP A 147 19.61 -20.79 7.68
C ASP A 147 19.63 -21.45 9.07
N HIS A 148 18.46 -21.50 9.71
CA HIS A 148 18.28 -22.06 11.05
C HIS A 148 17.19 -23.14 11.10
N PRO A 149 17.26 -24.20 10.27
CA PRO A 149 16.28 -25.27 10.27
C PRO A 149 16.30 -26.02 11.60
N GLY A 150 15.25 -25.86 12.40
CA GLY A 150 15.14 -26.44 13.75
C GLY A 150 15.40 -25.45 14.89
N ALA A 151 15.80 -24.22 14.59
CA ALA A 151 15.65 -23.12 15.54
C ALA A 151 14.17 -22.71 15.60
N GLY A 152 13.34 -23.54 16.22
CA GLY A 152 12.04 -23.08 16.70
C GLY A 152 12.31 -21.99 17.73
N CYS A 153 11.75 -20.79 17.51
CA CYS A 153 11.92 -19.62 18.37
C CYS A 153 12.14 -20.04 19.82
N GLY A 154 13.34 -19.77 20.36
CA GLY A 154 13.56 -19.94 21.79
C GLY A 154 12.51 -19.12 22.54
N PRO A 155 11.97 -19.62 23.66
CA PRO A 155 10.94 -18.93 24.43
C PRO A 155 11.49 -17.58 24.89
N THR A 156 11.01 -16.50 24.30
CA THR A 156 11.31 -15.14 24.80
C THR A 156 10.25 -14.69 25.81
N THR A 157 9.17 -15.46 25.91
CA THR A 157 8.48 -15.80 27.15
C THR A 157 8.51 -17.32 27.28
N ALA A 158 8.80 -17.84 28.49
CA ALA A 158 8.55 -19.26 28.77
C ALA A 158 7.11 -19.59 28.33
N PRO A 159 6.80 -20.82 27.86
CA PRO A 159 5.42 -21.20 27.60
C PRO A 159 4.51 -20.71 28.75
N GLY A 160 3.57 -19.81 28.44
CA GLY A 160 2.72 -19.12 29.43
C GLY A 160 3.18 -17.75 29.94
N GLY A 161 4.21 -17.10 29.36
CA GLY A 161 4.50 -15.69 29.65
C GLY A 161 3.76 -14.71 28.74
N GLU A 162 3.72 -13.43 29.12
CA GLU A 162 2.92 -12.38 28.47
C GLU A 162 3.29 -12.15 27.00
N GLU A 163 2.27 -12.04 26.13
CA GLU A 163 2.42 -11.73 24.71
C GLU A 163 1.69 -10.43 24.35
N GLY A 164 2.16 -9.77 23.29
CA GLY A 164 1.57 -8.55 22.76
C GLY A 164 2.55 -7.40 22.60
N TRP A 165 2.02 -6.30 22.08
CA TRP A 165 2.77 -5.10 21.74
C TRP A 165 3.64 -4.52 22.87
N HIS A 166 3.23 -4.66 24.13
CA HIS A 166 3.98 -4.18 25.28
C HIS A 166 5.36 -4.86 25.41
N VAL A 167 5.50 -6.06 24.85
CA VAL A 167 6.78 -6.76 24.71
C VAL A 167 7.46 -6.42 23.39
N TRP A 168 6.76 -6.57 22.26
CA TRP A 168 7.36 -6.45 20.92
C TRP A 168 7.90 -5.05 20.61
N ARG A 169 7.29 -3.99 21.14
CA ARG A 169 7.78 -2.60 20.95
C ARG A 169 9.19 -2.36 21.47
N GLN A 170 9.71 -3.25 22.32
CA GLN A 170 11.07 -3.18 22.86
C GLN A 170 12.13 -3.66 21.86
N ARG A 171 11.72 -4.38 20.80
CA ARG A 171 12.57 -4.88 19.71
C ARG A 171 13.84 -5.60 20.20
N LYS A 172 13.71 -6.43 21.25
CA LYS A 172 14.84 -7.14 21.87
C LYS A 172 15.45 -8.18 20.92
N HIS A 173 14.71 -8.64 19.92
CA HIS A 173 15.14 -9.61 18.93
C HIS A 173 15.07 -9.05 17.50
N GLU A 174 15.50 -7.81 17.31
CA GLU A 174 15.52 -7.11 16.00
C GLU A 174 16.04 -7.97 14.81
N PRO A 175 17.10 -8.80 14.93
CA PRO A 175 17.52 -9.73 13.89
C PRO A 175 16.44 -10.67 13.32
N ASN A 176 15.37 -10.90 14.09
CA ASN A 176 14.24 -11.76 13.80
C ASN A 176 12.93 -10.98 13.59
N MET A 177 12.99 -9.69 13.30
CA MET A 177 11.80 -8.85 13.26
C MET A 177 10.94 -9.09 12.02
N THR A 178 9.66 -9.40 12.24
CA THR A 178 8.61 -9.34 11.22
C THR A 178 7.95 -7.97 11.23
N LEU A 179 7.82 -7.36 10.05
CA LEU A 179 7.19 -6.06 9.85
C LEU A 179 5.83 -6.20 9.17
N LEU A 180 4.81 -5.61 9.80
CA LEU A 180 3.50 -5.38 9.18
C LEU A 180 3.42 -3.95 8.59
N ASP A 181 4.29 -3.06 9.06
CA ASP A 181 4.50 -1.72 8.54
C ASP A 181 4.86 -1.75 7.05
N ASP A 182 4.51 -0.68 6.34
CA ASP A 182 4.74 -0.49 4.91
C ASP A 182 4.33 -1.68 4.01
N ASP A 183 3.31 -2.44 4.43
CA ASP A 183 2.75 -3.59 3.70
C ASP A 183 3.79 -4.71 3.42
N VAL A 184 4.88 -4.78 4.19
CA VAL A 184 6.01 -5.70 3.97
C VAL A 184 5.55 -7.16 4.03
N THR A 185 5.13 -7.63 5.21
CA THR A 185 4.70 -9.04 5.37
C THR A 185 3.36 -9.30 4.70
N ALA A 186 2.45 -8.33 4.75
CA ALA A 186 1.11 -8.46 4.20
C ALA A 186 1.16 -8.68 2.67
N SER A 187 1.97 -7.89 1.93
CA SER A 187 2.15 -8.09 0.48
C SER A 187 2.80 -9.44 0.13
N ALA A 188 3.80 -9.88 0.91
CA ALA A 188 4.43 -11.19 0.74
C ALA A 188 3.42 -12.33 0.92
N ILE A 189 2.58 -12.28 1.96
CA ILE A 189 1.50 -13.27 2.17
C ILE A 189 0.54 -13.27 0.99
N ARG A 190 0.04 -12.11 0.55
CA ARG A 190 -0.92 -12.02 -0.56
C ARG A 190 -0.37 -12.60 -1.85
N PHE A 191 0.88 -12.27 -2.20
CA PHE A 191 1.55 -12.81 -3.38
C PHE A 191 1.72 -14.33 -3.30
N LEU A 192 2.32 -14.82 -2.22
CA LEU A 192 2.61 -16.24 -2.09
C LEU A 192 1.32 -17.08 -1.99
N ALA A 193 0.26 -16.59 -1.33
CA ALA A 193 -1.03 -17.29 -1.27
C ALA A 193 -1.67 -17.42 -2.66
N ARG A 194 -1.64 -16.36 -3.48
CA ARG A 194 -2.17 -16.42 -4.84
C ARG A 194 -1.36 -17.38 -5.71
N LEU A 195 -0.03 -17.36 -5.59
CA LEU A 195 0.85 -18.31 -6.27
C LEU A 195 0.59 -19.75 -5.82
N ASP A 196 0.44 -20.00 -4.52
CA ASP A 196 0.18 -21.33 -3.98
C ASP A 196 -1.10 -21.94 -4.54
N ARG A 197 -2.18 -21.14 -4.62
CA ARG A 197 -3.42 -21.52 -5.31
C ARG A 197 -3.18 -21.85 -6.78
N ARG A 198 -2.39 -21.03 -7.48
CA ARG A 198 -2.04 -21.23 -8.90
C ARG A 198 -1.24 -22.51 -9.14
N LEU A 199 -0.46 -22.94 -8.15
CA LEU A 199 0.29 -24.20 -8.11
C LEU A 199 -0.53 -25.37 -7.57
N GLU A 200 -1.83 -25.16 -7.33
CA GLU A 200 -2.74 -26.15 -6.75
C GLU A 200 -2.24 -26.73 -5.41
N PHE A 201 -1.56 -25.89 -4.61
CA PHE A 201 -1.02 -26.25 -3.30
C PHE A 201 0.03 -27.38 -3.33
N ARG A 202 0.65 -27.62 -4.50
CA ARG A 202 1.59 -28.73 -4.69
C ARG A 202 3.03 -28.40 -4.29
N ASP A 203 3.38 -27.12 -4.19
CA ASP A 203 4.71 -26.69 -3.76
C ASP A 203 4.78 -26.61 -2.24
N ALA A 204 5.21 -27.69 -1.61
CA ALA A 204 5.19 -27.83 -0.15
C ALA A 204 5.95 -26.69 0.57
N ALA A 205 7.01 -26.14 -0.02
CA ALA A 205 7.80 -25.09 0.61
C ALA A 205 7.11 -23.71 0.53
N ILE A 206 6.43 -23.40 -0.59
CA ILE A 206 5.61 -22.19 -0.67
C ILE A 206 4.40 -22.33 0.25
N HIS A 207 3.67 -23.44 0.14
CA HIS A 207 2.48 -23.69 0.96
C HIS A 207 2.77 -23.53 2.45
N GLU A 208 3.83 -24.18 2.94
CA GLU A 208 4.25 -24.10 4.33
C GLU A 208 4.66 -22.68 4.74
N ALA A 209 5.42 -21.97 3.90
CA ALA A 209 5.87 -20.62 4.21
C ALA A 209 4.70 -19.65 4.39
N VAL A 210 3.65 -19.75 3.55
CA VAL A 210 2.47 -18.88 3.66
C VAL A 210 1.67 -19.19 4.91
N LEU A 211 1.41 -20.47 5.18
CA LEU A 211 0.67 -20.88 6.38
C LEU A 211 1.41 -20.47 7.66
N TYR A 212 2.74 -20.58 7.68
CA TYR A 212 3.56 -20.14 8.81
C TYR A 212 3.38 -18.63 9.10
N ALA A 213 3.41 -17.79 8.06
CA ALA A 213 3.21 -16.36 8.20
C ALA A 213 1.78 -15.99 8.61
N LEU A 214 0.78 -16.70 8.06
CA LEU A 214 -0.63 -16.52 8.39
C LEU A 214 -0.95 -16.91 9.84
N ASP A 215 -0.41 -18.02 10.33
CA ASP A 215 -0.58 -18.45 11.73
C ASP A 215 0.02 -17.42 12.69
N ALA A 216 1.21 -16.89 12.40
CA ALA A 216 1.80 -15.80 13.19
C ALA A 216 0.92 -14.54 13.17
N ALA A 217 0.44 -14.14 11.99
CA ALA A 217 -0.43 -12.97 11.82
C ALA A 217 -1.74 -13.08 12.60
N LEU A 218 -2.37 -14.26 12.63
CA LEU A 218 -3.57 -14.56 13.42
C LEU A 218 -3.30 -14.50 14.93
N MET A 219 -2.10 -14.87 15.36
CA MET A 219 -1.72 -14.92 16.76
C MET A 219 -1.28 -13.56 17.31
N VAL A 220 -0.75 -12.66 16.48
CA VAL A 220 -0.42 -11.28 16.92
C VAL A 220 -1.60 -10.31 16.86
N GLN A 221 -2.73 -10.72 16.29
CA GLN A 221 -3.94 -9.88 16.28
C GLN A 221 -4.41 -9.62 17.72
N HIS A 222 -4.64 -8.35 18.06
CA HIS A 222 -5.15 -7.96 19.37
C HIS A 222 -6.60 -8.44 19.56
N PRO A 223 -7.07 -8.64 20.80
CA PRO A 223 -8.46 -9.02 21.07
C PRO A 223 -9.51 -8.08 20.47
N ILE A 224 -9.18 -6.79 20.31
CA ILE A 224 -10.05 -5.81 19.65
C ILE A 224 -10.09 -5.95 18.12
N GLY A 225 -9.13 -6.66 17.52
CA GLY A 225 -9.01 -6.91 16.09
C GLY A 225 -7.87 -6.18 15.39
N ALA A 226 -7.23 -5.23 16.05
CA ALA A 226 -6.14 -4.44 15.47
C ALA A 226 -4.84 -5.26 15.30
N TRP A 227 -3.92 -4.71 14.50
CA TRP A 227 -2.51 -5.12 14.44
C TRP A 227 -1.58 -3.96 14.86
N SER A 228 -0.35 -4.32 15.24
CA SER A 228 0.75 -3.38 15.53
C SER A 228 1.78 -3.38 14.39
N HIS A 229 2.78 -2.49 14.44
CA HIS A 229 3.77 -2.33 13.37
C HIS A 229 4.61 -3.60 13.13
N ASN A 230 4.93 -4.36 14.19
CA ASN A 230 5.89 -5.46 14.12
C ASN A 230 5.77 -6.42 15.30
N TYR A 231 6.48 -7.54 15.18
CA TYR A 231 6.76 -8.50 16.23
C TYR A 231 8.10 -9.19 15.94
N ASP A 232 8.85 -9.55 16.98
CA ASP A 232 10.25 -10.01 16.85
C ASP A 232 10.45 -11.50 17.21
N ARG A 233 9.35 -12.22 17.35
CA ARG A 233 9.28 -13.63 17.75
C ARG A 233 8.00 -14.28 17.27
N PHE A 234 8.02 -15.60 17.09
CA PHE A 234 6.82 -16.32 16.71
C PHE A 234 5.85 -16.36 17.91
N PRO A 235 4.64 -15.81 17.78
CA PRO A 235 3.68 -15.79 18.88
C PRO A 235 3.12 -17.20 19.14
N VAL A 236 3.09 -17.62 20.41
CA VAL A 236 2.52 -18.93 20.81
C VAL A 236 1.11 -18.81 21.39
N HIS A 237 0.72 -17.61 21.82
CA HIS A 237 -0.60 -17.27 22.32
C HIS A 237 -1.00 -15.88 21.84
N ARG A 238 -2.30 -15.61 21.76
CA ARG A 238 -2.82 -14.27 21.47
C ARG A 238 -2.59 -13.30 22.64
N PRO A 239 -2.46 -11.98 22.38
CA PRO A 239 -2.38 -10.97 23.44
C PRO A 239 -3.57 -11.05 24.41
N ASP A 240 -3.31 -10.85 25.71
CA ASP A 240 -4.32 -11.00 26.77
C ASP A 240 -5.36 -9.87 26.76
N LEU A 241 -6.64 -10.22 26.82
CA LEU A 241 -7.76 -9.28 26.95
C LEU A 241 -7.63 -8.34 28.16
N ALA A 242 -7.02 -8.80 29.26
CA ALA A 242 -6.80 -7.97 30.45
C ALA A 242 -5.83 -6.81 30.21
N LEU A 243 -4.89 -6.96 29.26
CA LEU A 243 -3.94 -5.93 28.85
C LEU A 243 -4.43 -5.11 27.65
N TYR A 244 -5.29 -5.71 26.83
CA TYR A 244 -5.81 -5.15 25.57
C TYR A 244 -7.34 -5.21 25.55
N PRO A 245 -8.03 -4.40 26.38
CA PRO A 245 -9.47 -4.46 26.49
C PRO A 245 -10.18 -3.99 25.21
N VAL A 246 -11.34 -4.57 24.93
CA VAL A 246 -12.20 -4.17 23.81
C VAL A 246 -13.07 -3.00 24.25
N ILE A 247 -12.62 -1.78 23.95
CA ILE A 247 -13.31 -0.53 24.28
C ILE A 247 -13.34 0.40 23.06
N ALA A 248 -14.28 1.35 23.04
CA ALA A 248 -14.37 2.34 21.97
C ALA A 248 -13.35 3.46 22.15
N ALA A 249 -12.98 4.12 21.05
CA ALA A 249 -12.08 5.25 21.06
C ALA A 249 -12.63 6.44 21.84
N SER A 250 -11.73 7.15 22.53
CA SER A 250 -12.07 8.36 23.27
C SER A 250 -11.02 9.43 23.11
N TYR A 251 -11.42 10.68 23.36
CA TYR A 251 -10.45 11.75 23.55
C TYR A 251 -9.65 11.53 24.83
N PRO A 252 -8.34 11.80 24.83
CA PRO A 252 -7.59 11.95 26.07
C PRO A 252 -7.99 13.28 26.74
N ASP A 253 -7.99 13.33 28.08
CA ASP A 253 -8.28 14.57 28.83
C ASP A 253 -7.35 15.73 28.43
N GLN A 254 -6.09 15.38 28.17
CA GLN A 254 -5.05 16.27 27.68
C GLN A 254 -4.03 15.46 26.87
N TRP A 255 -3.36 16.12 25.93
CA TRP A 255 -2.25 15.53 25.18
C TRP A 255 -1.09 16.51 25.06
N SER A 256 0.13 15.97 25.02
CA SER A 256 1.36 16.76 24.96
C SER A 256 1.51 17.48 23.62
N ARG A 257 1.74 18.79 23.64
CA ARG A 257 2.01 19.57 22.40
C ARG A 257 3.44 19.42 21.88
N THR A 258 4.26 18.67 22.58
CA THR A 258 5.62 18.31 22.17
C THR A 258 5.76 16.79 22.16
N TRP A 259 6.60 16.28 21.26
CA TRP A 259 6.84 14.86 21.11
C TRP A 259 7.44 14.26 22.39
N THR A 260 6.79 13.23 22.93
CA THR A 260 7.14 12.63 24.23
C THR A 260 8.28 11.61 24.14
N LYS A 261 8.58 11.10 22.94
CA LYS A 261 9.48 9.96 22.70
C LYS A 261 9.06 8.65 23.39
N ASP A 262 7.85 8.61 23.94
CA ASP A 262 7.27 7.43 24.58
C ASP A 262 6.15 6.90 23.68
N PHE A 263 6.51 5.97 22.80
CA PHE A 263 5.54 5.35 21.90
C PHE A 263 4.71 4.30 22.64
N THR A 264 3.45 4.64 22.88
CA THR A 264 2.47 3.78 23.57
C THR A 264 1.39 3.25 22.63
N GLY A 265 1.43 3.60 21.34
CA GLY A 265 0.45 3.17 20.34
C GLY A 265 0.62 1.70 20.02
N GLY A 266 -0.44 0.90 20.19
CA GLY A 266 -0.44 -0.54 19.92
C GLY A 266 -1.47 -0.96 18.87
N TYR A 267 -2.47 -0.13 18.62
CA TYR A 267 -3.49 -0.37 17.60
C TYR A 267 -3.29 0.62 16.47
N VAL A 268 -2.91 0.13 15.29
CA VAL A 268 -2.30 0.97 14.27
C VAL A 268 -3.09 0.94 12.97
N VAL A 269 -3.45 2.13 12.50
CA VAL A 269 -4.04 2.39 11.19
C VAL A 269 -2.99 3.00 10.24
N ASN A 270 -1.97 3.68 10.79
CA ASN A 270 -0.84 4.26 10.04
C ASN A 270 -0.33 3.34 8.93
N ASP A 271 -0.01 3.93 7.78
CA ASP A 271 0.49 3.23 6.59
C ASP A 271 -0.44 2.06 6.19
N SER A 272 -1.73 2.20 6.50
CA SER A 272 -2.79 1.22 6.30
C SER A 272 -2.50 -0.15 6.94
N ILE A 273 -1.71 -0.25 8.04
CA ILE A 273 -1.35 -1.56 8.63
C ILE A 273 -2.57 -2.45 8.88
N THR A 274 -3.56 -2.00 9.65
CA THR A 274 -4.75 -2.81 9.92
C THR A 274 -5.59 -3.05 8.65
N PRO A 275 -5.90 -2.04 7.82
CA PRO A 275 -6.55 -2.27 6.51
C PRO A 275 -5.85 -3.30 5.60
N ARG A 276 -4.52 -3.28 5.50
CA ARG A 276 -3.72 -4.23 4.70
C ARG A 276 -3.73 -5.63 5.29
N MET A 277 -3.75 -5.76 6.62
CA MET A 277 -3.92 -7.05 7.27
C MET A 277 -5.33 -7.60 7.02
N ILE A 278 -6.38 -6.78 7.07
CA ILE A 278 -7.75 -7.17 6.71
C ILE A 278 -7.80 -7.67 5.26
N GLU A 279 -7.25 -6.91 4.30
CA GLU A 279 -7.15 -7.31 2.89
C GLU A 279 -6.43 -8.66 2.74
N THR A 280 -5.35 -8.86 3.50
CA THR A 280 -4.56 -10.09 3.50
C THR A 280 -5.35 -11.29 4.04
N MET A 281 -6.11 -11.09 5.11
CA MET A 281 -6.97 -12.15 5.68
C MET A 281 -8.13 -12.49 4.74
N LEU A 282 -8.75 -11.50 4.08
CA LEU A 282 -9.76 -11.76 3.04
C LEU A 282 -9.17 -12.51 1.84
N ALA A 283 -7.96 -12.15 1.40
CA ALA A 283 -7.25 -12.88 0.35
C ALA A 283 -6.95 -14.33 0.76
N ALA A 284 -6.48 -14.56 1.99
CA ALA A 284 -6.24 -15.89 2.51
C ALA A 284 -7.52 -16.72 2.63
N TRP A 285 -8.63 -16.12 3.08
CA TRP A 285 -9.94 -16.79 3.12
C TRP A 285 -10.36 -17.26 1.72
N ARG A 286 -10.26 -16.41 0.69
CA ARG A 286 -10.58 -16.78 -0.70
C ARG A 286 -9.67 -17.87 -1.29
N VAL A 287 -8.44 -17.99 -0.79
CA VAL A 287 -7.47 -18.98 -1.28
C VAL A 287 -7.64 -20.32 -0.57
N TYR A 288 -7.79 -20.32 0.75
CA TYR A 288 -7.73 -21.52 1.57
C TYR A 288 -9.08 -21.99 2.11
N ASP A 289 -10.15 -21.20 1.95
CA ASP A 289 -11.49 -21.48 2.49
C ASP A 289 -11.50 -21.77 4.01
N ASP A 290 -10.58 -21.13 4.75
CA ASP A 290 -10.48 -21.25 6.20
C ASP A 290 -11.16 -20.06 6.87
N GLN A 291 -12.24 -20.35 7.60
CA GLN A 291 -13.08 -19.37 8.27
C GLN A 291 -12.32 -18.53 9.32
N ARG A 292 -11.20 -19.03 9.86
CA ARG A 292 -10.37 -18.25 10.80
C ARG A 292 -9.88 -16.95 10.18
N PHE A 293 -9.61 -16.93 8.87
CA PHE A 293 -9.16 -15.73 8.18
C PHE A 293 -10.31 -14.74 7.98
N ARG A 294 -11.51 -15.21 7.63
CA ARG A 294 -12.70 -14.35 7.58
C ARG A 294 -12.99 -13.72 8.95
N GLU A 295 -12.98 -14.52 10.01
CA GLU A 295 -13.19 -14.04 11.38
C GLU A 295 -12.15 -12.99 11.80
N ALA A 296 -10.87 -13.20 11.43
CA ALA A 296 -9.81 -12.23 11.69
C ALA A 296 -10.01 -10.93 10.91
N ALA A 297 -10.43 -11.00 9.64
CA ALA A 297 -10.75 -9.82 8.82
C ALA A 297 -11.93 -9.03 9.41
N GLU A 298 -13.01 -9.72 9.75
CA GLU A 298 -14.18 -9.10 10.38
C GLU A 298 -13.86 -8.48 11.74
N SER A 299 -13.04 -9.15 12.56
CA SER A 299 -12.56 -8.59 13.83
C SER A 299 -11.72 -7.33 13.61
N GLY A 300 -10.87 -7.31 12.58
CA GLY A 300 -10.17 -6.08 12.17
C GLY A 300 -11.13 -4.95 11.80
N GLY A 301 -12.22 -5.26 11.08
CA GLY A 301 -13.30 -4.32 10.80
C GLY A 301 -14.02 -3.81 12.06
N ASP A 302 -14.25 -4.68 13.03
CA ASP A 302 -14.86 -4.32 14.32
C ASP A 302 -13.95 -3.36 15.10
N PHE A 303 -12.62 -3.54 15.05
CA PHE A 303 -11.67 -2.55 15.55
C PHE A 303 -11.84 -1.20 14.83
N LEU A 304 -11.93 -1.19 13.49
CA LEU A 304 -12.09 0.07 12.74
C LEU A 304 -13.40 0.78 13.13
N ILE A 305 -14.48 0.07 13.38
CA ILE A 305 -15.73 0.65 13.91
C ILE A 305 -15.49 1.24 15.31
N LEU A 306 -14.84 0.51 16.22
CA LEU A 306 -14.56 0.97 17.58
C LEU A 306 -13.54 2.12 17.63
N ALA A 307 -12.64 2.20 16.65
CA ALA A 307 -11.61 3.22 16.53
C ALA A 307 -12.14 4.55 15.99
N GLN A 308 -13.36 4.58 15.42
CA GLN A 308 -13.99 5.82 14.99
C GLN A 308 -14.14 6.74 16.21
N MET A 309 -13.49 7.90 16.15
CA MET A 309 -13.52 8.87 17.25
C MET A 309 -14.96 9.39 17.45
N PRO A 310 -15.36 9.74 18.69
CA PRO A 310 -16.67 10.29 18.95
C PRO A 310 -16.83 11.71 18.36
N ASP A 311 -18.06 12.22 18.40
CA ASP A 311 -18.31 13.64 18.06
C ASP A 311 -17.40 14.56 18.90
N PRO A 312 -16.89 15.66 18.30
CA PRO A 312 -17.30 16.23 17.00
C PRO A 312 -16.50 15.74 15.79
N GLN A 313 -15.61 14.75 15.91
CA GLN A 313 -14.72 14.35 14.80
C GLN A 313 -14.82 12.83 14.49
N PRO A 314 -15.94 12.36 13.91
CA PRO A 314 -16.15 10.94 13.63
C PRO A 314 -15.29 10.40 12.49
N ALA A 315 -13.99 10.26 12.74
CA ALA A 315 -12.96 9.79 11.83
C ALA A 315 -11.84 9.09 12.64
N TRP A 316 -10.69 8.81 12.02
CA TRP A 316 -9.65 7.98 12.62
C TRP A 316 -8.34 8.73 12.82
N CYS A 317 -7.56 8.25 13.78
CA CYS A 317 -6.19 8.66 14.06
C CYS A 317 -5.22 7.58 13.54
N GLN A 318 -3.94 7.93 13.36
CA GLN A 318 -2.94 6.96 12.90
C GLN A 318 -2.73 5.79 13.88
N GLN A 319 -2.75 6.06 15.18
CA GLN A 319 -2.52 5.03 16.22
C GLN A 319 -3.24 5.34 17.53
N TYR A 320 -3.54 4.28 18.27
CA TYR A 320 -4.19 4.32 19.57
C TYR A 320 -3.42 3.47 20.59
N ASN A 321 -3.40 3.91 21.84
CA ASN A 321 -2.90 3.10 22.96
C ASN A 321 -3.94 2.06 23.42
N ASN A 322 -3.59 1.23 24.42
CA ASN A 322 -4.49 0.22 24.97
C ASN A 322 -5.76 0.79 25.63
N ALA A 323 -5.81 2.09 25.91
CA ALA A 323 -7.00 2.80 26.39
C ALA A 323 -7.86 3.35 25.23
N MET A 324 -7.54 2.99 23.97
CA MET A 324 -8.18 3.49 22.75
C MET A 324 -8.15 5.02 22.63
N GLN A 325 -7.07 5.63 23.11
CA GLN A 325 -6.82 7.06 22.95
C GLN A 325 -5.71 7.28 21.93
N PRO A 326 -5.82 8.30 21.06
CA PRO A 326 -4.78 8.65 20.12
C PRO A 326 -3.50 9.08 20.84
N VAL A 327 -2.36 8.67 20.30
CA VAL A 327 -1.03 8.94 20.89
C VAL A 327 -0.02 9.37 19.84
N TRP A 328 1.07 10.00 20.29
CA TRP A 328 2.20 10.30 19.44
C TRP A 328 2.82 9.02 18.89
N ASP A 329 3.26 9.06 17.64
CA ASP A 329 4.28 8.14 17.11
C ASP A 329 5.61 8.89 16.93
N ARG A 330 5.97 9.24 15.69
CA ARG A 330 7.16 10.02 15.37
C ARG A 330 6.99 11.49 15.76
N LYS A 331 8.09 12.25 15.74
CA LYS A 331 8.11 13.69 16.08
C LYS A 331 7.18 14.58 15.24
N PHE A 332 6.66 14.06 14.13
CA PHE A 332 5.75 14.72 13.19
C PHE A 332 4.37 14.03 13.11
N GLU A 333 4.05 13.15 14.06
CA GLU A 333 2.83 12.32 14.06
C GLU A 333 2.13 12.43 15.42
N PRO A 334 1.40 13.53 15.65
CA PRO A 334 0.75 13.82 16.92
C PRO A 334 -0.54 13.02 17.11
N PRO A 335 -1.08 12.98 18.34
CA PRO A 335 -2.48 12.63 18.59
C PRO A 335 -3.40 13.58 17.80
N ALA A 336 -3.93 13.10 16.68
CA ALA A 336 -4.74 13.89 15.76
C ALA A 336 -5.61 12.99 14.90
N ILE A 337 -6.77 13.51 14.49
CA ILE A 337 -7.56 12.91 13.42
C ILE A 337 -6.80 13.05 12.11
N THR A 338 -6.84 12.05 11.25
CA THR A 338 -6.05 12.03 10.03
C THR A 338 -6.88 11.97 8.77
N GLY A 339 -6.52 12.79 7.76
CA GLY A 339 -7.19 12.80 6.46
C GLY A 339 -6.98 11.49 5.70
N GLU A 340 -5.72 11.09 5.48
CA GLU A 340 -5.37 9.92 4.66
C GLU A 340 -5.89 8.61 5.24
N GLU A 341 -5.54 8.29 6.48
CA GLU A 341 -5.90 7.01 7.08
C GLU A 341 -7.42 6.87 7.24
N SER A 342 -8.14 7.98 7.45
CA SER A 342 -9.60 7.93 7.51
C SER A 342 -10.22 7.55 6.16
N GLN A 343 -9.64 8.01 5.04
CA GLN A 343 -10.10 7.60 3.71
C GLN A 343 -9.81 6.11 3.47
N GLY A 344 -8.61 5.64 3.82
CA GLY A 344 -8.25 4.21 3.74
C GLY A 344 -9.12 3.31 4.60
N VAL A 345 -9.52 3.76 5.80
CA VAL A 345 -10.47 3.02 6.65
C VAL A 345 -11.85 2.95 6.02
N LEU A 346 -12.35 4.04 5.42
CA LEU A 346 -13.63 4.02 4.72
C LEU A 346 -13.62 3.03 3.56
N GLU A 347 -12.57 3.06 2.74
CA GLU A 347 -12.37 2.11 1.64
C GLU A 347 -12.34 0.66 2.14
N CYS A 348 -11.63 0.41 3.25
CA CYS A 348 -11.56 -0.91 3.88
C CYS A 348 -12.91 -1.41 4.40
N LEU A 349 -13.69 -0.54 5.05
CA LEU A 349 -15.03 -0.87 5.53
C LEU A 349 -16.00 -1.22 4.39
N LEU A 350 -15.92 -0.48 3.27
CA LEU A 350 -16.71 -0.79 2.06
C LEU A 350 -16.28 -2.13 1.45
N GLN A 351 -14.98 -2.44 1.43
CA GLN A 351 -14.46 -3.74 0.99
C GLN A 351 -14.99 -4.87 1.90
N LEU A 352 -14.95 -4.70 3.21
CA LEU A 352 -15.46 -5.69 4.17
C LEU A 352 -16.95 -5.98 3.94
N TYR A 353 -17.78 -4.94 3.78
CA TYR A 353 -19.19 -5.15 3.44
C TYR A 353 -19.33 -5.93 2.12
N ARG A 354 -18.56 -5.56 1.10
CA ARG A 354 -18.59 -6.21 -0.21
C ARG A 354 -18.29 -7.71 -0.12
N GLU A 355 -17.30 -8.09 0.67
CA GLU A 355 -16.78 -9.46 0.76
C GLU A 355 -17.56 -10.33 1.79
N THR A 356 -18.17 -9.72 2.80
CA THR A 356 -18.83 -10.46 3.90
C THR A 356 -20.36 -10.32 3.93
N GLY A 357 -20.91 -9.26 3.35
CA GLY A 357 -22.31 -8.87 3.43
C GLY A 357 -22.75 -8.26 4.76
N GLU A 358 -21.82 -8.02 5.69
CA GLU A 358 -22.12 -7.55 7.04
C GLU A 358 -22.40 -6.04 7.07
N GLU A 359 -23.68 -5.66 7.13
CA GLU A 359 -24.14 -4.26 7.08
C GLU A 359 -23.50 -3.34 8.15
N ARG A 360 -23.02 -3.90 9.26
CA ARG A 360 -22.36 -3.13 10.32
C ARG A 360 -21.16 -2.33 9.83
N PHE A 361 -20.48 -2.79 8.78
CA PHE A 361 -19.33 -2.08 8.20
C PHE A 361 -19.74 -0.81 7.42
N LEU A 362 -21.00 -0.68 7.01
CA LEU A 362 -21.50 0.53 6.36
C LEU A 362 -21.87 1.64 7.36
N ALA A 363 -22.18 1.28 8.61
CA ALA A 363 -22.70 2.21 9.60
C ALA A 363 -21.80 3.43 9.90
N PRO A 364 -20.46 3.33 9.97
CA PRO A 364 -19.58 4.47 10.24
C PRO A 364 -19.48 5.47 9.07
N VAL A 365 -19.73 5.02 7.84
CA VAL A 365 -19.32 5.72 6.61
C VAL A 365 -19.94 7.13 6.45
N PRO A 366 -21.27 7.33 6.59
CA PRO A 366 -21.89 8.62 6.28
C PRO A 366 -21.40 9.77 7.16
N ARG A 367 -21.24 9.51 8.46
CA ARG A 367 -20.81 10.55 9.41
C ARG A 367 -19.35 10.95 9.20
N SER A 368 -18.49 9.99 8.82
CA SER A 368 -17.10 10.26 8.51
C SER A 368 -16.94 11.06 7.23
N ILE A 369 -17.67 10.70 6.17
CA ILE A 369 -17.68 11.49 4.92
C ILE A 369 -18.14 12.92 5.21
N ALA A 370 -19.23 13.10 5.97
CA ALA A 370 -19.73 14.43 6.32
C ALA A 370 -18.69 15.26 7.09
N TYR A 371 -18.02 14.67 8.07
CA TYR A 371 -16.95 15.32 8.82
C TYR A 371 -15.75 15.67 7.93
N LEU A 372 -15.22 14.72 7.17
CA LEU A 372 -14.06 14.95 6.31
C LEU A 372 -14.35 16.00 5.23
N ARG A 373 -15.55 16.00 4.64
CA ARG A 373 -15.98 17.05 3.72
C ARG A 373 -16.00 18.43 4.38
N SER A 374 -16.43 18.52 5.63
CA SER A 374 -16.41 19.78 6.39
C SER A 374 -15.00 20.26 6.75
N SER A 375 -14.02 19.35 6.69
CA SER A 375 -12.62 19.59 7.01
C SER A 375 -11.75 19.88 5.78
N LEU A 376 -12.33 19.90 4.56
CA LEU A 376 -11.60 20.24 3.33
C LEU A 376 -11.00 21.64 3.42
N LEU A 377 -9.75 21.73 2.99
CA LEU A 377 -9.04 23.00 2.82
C LEU A 377 -9.59 23.75 1.59
N PRO A 378 -9.32 25.07 1.47
CA PRO A 378 -9.87 25.87 0.36
C PRO A 378 -9.50 25.39 -1.05
N ASP A 379 -8.42 24.62 -1.18
CA ASP A 379 -7.94 24.04 -2.44
C ASP A 379 -8.49 22.62 -2.70
N GLY A 380 -9.33 22.09 -1.82
CA GLY A 380 -9.96 20.77 -1.94
C GLY A 380 -9.14 19.62 -1.36
N HIS A 381 -7.96 19.87 -0.79
CA HIS A 381 -7.20 18.85 -0.06
C HIS A 381 -7.73 18.66 1.36
N LEU A 382 -7.36 17.53 1.96
CA LEU A 382 -7.39 17.31 3.39
C LEU A 382 -6.00 17.60 3.98
N ALA A 383 -5.95 18.11 5.21
CA ALA A 383 -4.73 18.08 5.99
C ALA A 383 -4.45 16.64 6.46
N ARG A 384 -3.18 16.25 6.58
CA ARG A 384 -2.81 14.95 7.15
C ARG A 384 -3.26 14.85 8.60
N PHE A 385 -3.24 15.95 9.35
CA PHE A 385 -3.57 15.99 10.77
C PHE A 385 -4.55 17.11 11.11
N TYR A 386 -5.57 16.79 11.91
CA TYR A 386 -6.51 17.75 12.50
C TYR A 386 -6.46 17.63 14.02
N GLU A 387 -6.27 18.78 14.67
CA GLU A 387 -6.23 18.91 16.12
C GLU A 387 -7.50 18.35 16.76
N LEU A 388 -7.31 17.54 17.80
CA LEU A 388 -8.41 16.96 18.57
C LEU A 388 -9.31 18.07 19.13
N GLN A 389 -10.63 17.86 19.00
CA GLN A 389 -11.74 18.73 19.42
C GLN A 389 -11.88 20.05 18.64
N THR A 390 -10.80 20.75 18.32
CA THR A 390 -10.87 22.06 17.65
C THR A 390 -11.02 21.97 16.13
N ASN A 391 -10.66 20.81 15.56
CA ASN A 391 -10.61 20.55 14.13
C ASN A 391 -9.64 21.45 13.33
N ARG A 392 -8.66 22.07 14.00
CA ARG A 392 -7.67 22.91 13.31
C ARG A 392 -6.64 22.03 12.59
N PRO A 393 -6.34 22.26 11.31
CA PRO A 393 -5.23 21.58 10.64
C PRO A 393 -3.91 21.75 11.39
N ILE A 394 -3.21 20.65 11.63
CA ILE A 394 -1.87 20.62 12.24
C ILE A 394 -0.84 20.39 11.14
N PHE A 395 0.20 21.22 11.16
CA PHE A 395 1.40 21.08 10.36
C PHE A 395 2.63 21.08 11.28
N PHE A 396 3.81 20.90 10.69
CA PHE A 396 5.07 20.98 11.41
C PHE A 396 6.02 21.92 10.68
N ASP A 397 6.78 22.71 11.43
CA ASP A 397 7.87 23.49 10.85
C ASP A 397 9.08 22.60 10.50
N ARG A 398 10.14 23.20 9.95
CA ARG A 398 11.37 22.48 9.55
C ARG A 398 12.11 21.87 10.75
N GLU A 399 11.88 22.40 11.95
CA GLU A 399 12.39 21.89 13.23
C GLU A 399 11.45 20.86 13.88
N TYR A 400 10.31 20.56 13.25
CA TYR A 400 9.25 19.69 13.74
C TYR A 400 8.57 20.16 15.02
N ASN A 401 8.39 21.47 15.18
CA ASN A 401 7.41 22.01 16.12
C ASN A 401 6.04 22.10 15.45
N ILE A 402 4.97 21.90 16.23
CA ILE A 402 3.60 22.08 15.74
C ILE A 402 3.42 23.53 15.28
N THR A 403 2.91 23.67 14.06
CA THR A 403 2.46 24.94 13.49
C THR A 403 1.08 24.78 12.86
N TYR A 404 0.40 25.92 12.67
CA TYR A 404 -0.90 26.01 12.00
C TYR A 404 -0.77 26.80 10.68
N VAL A 405 0.46 26.97 10.21
CA VAL A 405 0.82 27.78 9.04
C VAL A 405 1.44 26.83 7.99
N PRO A 406 0.72 26.48 6.92
CA PRO A 406 1.19 25.49 5.95
C PRO A 406 2.48 25.92 5.23
N GLU A 407 2.75 27.22 5.10
CA GLU A 407 3.95 27.74 4.45
C GLU A 407 5.25 27.42 5.21
N GLN A 408 5.17 26.91 6.44
CA GLN A 408 6.33 26.55 7.27
C GLN A 408 6.76 25.09 7.12
N MET A 409 6.01 24.29 6.36
CA MET A 409 6.22 22.85 6.25
C MET A 409 7.60 22.48 5.68
N PRO A 410 8.19 21.36 6.13
CA PRO A 410 9.31 20.76 5.42
C PRO A 410 8.87 20.26 4.03
N GLU A 411 9.81 20.21 3.09
CA GLU A 411 9.53 19.84 1.69
C GLU A 411 9.44 18.31 1.48
N HIS A 412 10.03 17.51 2.38
CA HIS A 412 10.20 16.07 2.21
C HIS A 412 9.09 15.21 2.86
N TYR A 413 8.15 15.80 3.60
CA TYR A 413 7.01 15.07 4.16
C TYR A 413 5.70 15.74 3.77
N SER A 414 4.80 14.97 3.17
CA SER A 414 3.52 15.50 2.71
C SER A 414 2.48 15.55 3.83
N PHE A 415 2.04 16.76 4.15
CA PHE A 415 0.94 17.05 5.08
C PHE A 415 -0.38 17.40 4.40
N LEU A 416 -0.42 17.37 3.07
CA LEU A 416 -1.62 17.60 2.27
C LEU A 416 -1.99 16.30 1.55
N ARG A 417 -3.28 15.99 1.52
CA ARG A 417 -3.81 14.73 1.02
C ARG A 417 -4.93 15.00 0.03
N GLU A 418 -4.84 14.34 -1.12
CA GLU A 418 -5.91 14.39 -2.09
C GLU A 418 -7.19 13.79 -1.50
N SER A 419 -8.31 14.43 -1.82
CA SER A 419 -9.62 13.96 -1.40
C SER A 419 -10.14 12.90 -2.38
N ARG A 420 -10.38 11.70 -1.87
CA ARG A 420 -11.05 10.58 -2.56
C ARG A 420 -12.51 10.43 -2.11
N LEU A 421 -13.02 11.39 -1.31
CA LEU A 421 -14.35 11.32 -0.70
C LEU A 421 -15.48 11.16 -1.71
N ASP A 422 -15.38 11.75 -2.91
CA ASP A 422 -16.39 11.60 -3.96
C ASP A 422 -16.46 10.15 -4.47
N ALA A 423 -15.31 9.49 -4.68
CA ALA A 423 -15.26 8.10 -5.11
C ALA A 423 -15.74 7.15 -3.99
N ILE A 424 -15.34 7.41 -2.75
CA ILE A 424 -15.79 6.64 -1.57
C ILE A 424 -17.30 6.76 -1.38
N GLU A 425 -17.86 7.97 -1.50
CA GLU A 425 -19.30 8.18 -1.40
C GLU A 425 -20.06 7.51 -2.55
N ALA A 426 -19.55 7.59 -3.77
CA ALA A 426 -20.14 6.90 -4.92
C ALA A 426 -20.18 5.38 -4.71
N GLU A 427 -19.10 4.78 -4.22
CA GLU A 427 -19.04 3.35 -3.90
C GLU A 427 -20.00 2.98 -2.76
N TYR A 428 -20.07 3.80 -1.71
CA TYR A 428 -21.05 3.59 -0.63
C TYR A 428 -22.49 3.59 -1.15
N GLN A 429 -22.86 4.57 -1.99
CA GLN A 429 -24.21 4.64 -2.57
C GLN A 429 -24.50 3.46 -3.50
N ARG A 430 -23.49 3.02 -4.27
CA ARG A 430 -23.60 1.83 -5.13
C ARG A 430 -23.87 0.58 -4.29
N LEU A 431 -23.10 0.35 -3.24
CA LEU A 431 -23.24 -0.80 -2.34
C LEU A 431 -24.58 -0.81 -1.58
N LEU A 432 -25.14 0.35 -1.25
CA LEU A 432 -26.51 0.46 -0.71
C LEU A 432 -27.60 0.08 -1.73
N ALA A 433 -27.39 0.43 -3.01
CA ALA A 433 -28.37 0.18 -4.05
C ALA A 433 -28.32 -1.27 -4.58
N GLU A 434 -27.12 -1.83 -4.71
CA GLU A 434 -26.86 -3.11 -5.37
C GLU A 434 -26.64 -4.27 -4.38
N GLY A 435 -26.34 -3.97 -3.11
CA GLY A 435 -25.94 -4.97 -2.12
C GLY A 435 -24.44 -5.31 -2.20
N PRO A 436 -23.99 -6.35 -1.46
CA PRO A 436 -22.61 -6.81 -1.53
C PRO A 436 -22.36 -7.49 -2.88
N CYS A 437 -21.67 -6.81 -3.78
CA CYS A 437 -21.29 -7.35 -5.08
C CYS A 437 -19.86 -6.91 -5.45
N GLU A 438 -19.13 -7.79 -6.12
CA GLU A 438 -17.77 -7.47 -6.58
C GLU A 438 -17.77 -6.21 -7.44
N ALA A 439 -16.76 -5.36 -7.24
CA ALA A 439 -16.58 -4.21 -8.09
C ALA A 439 -16.19 -4.70 -9.48
N THR A 440 -16.90 -4.24 -10.51
CA THR A 440 -16.51 -4.49 -11.90
C THR A 440 -15.26 -3.68 -12.19
N VAL A 441 -14.12 -4.35 -12.39
CA VAL A 441 -12.89 -3.69 -12.86
C VAL A 441 -13.01 -3.49 -14.36
N SER A 442 -13.13 -2.24 -14.80
CA SER A 442 -13.08 -1.91 -16.22
C SER A 442 -11.66 -2.15 -16.75
N PRO A 443 -11.51 -2.71 -17.96
CA PRO A 443 -10.20 -2.80 -18.59
C PRO A 443 -9.63 -1.41 -18.85
N PRO A 444 -8.30 -1.27 -18.92
CA PRO A 444 -7.68 0.00 -19.23
C PRO A 444 -8.08 0.48 -20.64
N PRO A 445 -8.21 1.80 -20.85
CA PRO A 445 -8.45 2.38 -22.18
C PRO A 445 -7.39 1.95 -23.22
N ALA A 446 -7.82 1.77 -24.47
CA ALA A 446 -6.94 1.34 -25.55
C ALA A 446 -5.79 2.32 -25.85
N ASP A 447 -6.01 3.61 -25.64
CA ASP A 447 -5.01 4.67 -25.80
C ASP A 447 -3.95 4.64 -24.69
N GLU A 448 -4.34 4.28 -23.46
CA GLU A 448 -3.40 4.00 -22.37
C GLU A 448 -2.48 2.83 -22.74
N VAL A 449 -3.05 1.72 -23.22
CA VAL A 449 -2.28 0.55 -23.64
C VAL A 449 -1.36 0.87 -24.82
N ALA A 450 -1.82 1.65 -25.79
CA ALA A 450 -0.99 2.10 -26.90
C ALA A 450 0.20 2.95 -26.41
N ALA A 451 -0.01 3.82 -25.43
CA ALA A 451 1.05 4.63 -24.83
C ALA A 451 2.07 3.77 -24.07
N ILE A 452 1.59 2.76 -23.33
CA ILE A 452 2.45 1.80 -22.63
C ILE A 452 3.35 1.05 -23.61
N ILE A 453 2.80 0.53 -24.71
CA ILE A 453 3.58 -0.17 -25.74
C ILE A 453 4.58 0.77 -26.39
N ALA A 454 4.16 1.98 -26.76
CA ALA A 454 5.03 2.96 -27.43
C ALA A 454 6.16 3.50 -26.54
N GLY A 455 5.96 3.53 -25.22
CA GLY A 455 6.95 3.98 -24.24
C GLY A 455 8.01 2.93 -23.90
N MET A 456 7.86 1.70 -24.38
CA MET A 456 8.79 0.60 -24.10
C MET A 456 10.01 0.67 -25.01
N ASP A 457 11.20 0.50 -24.44
CA ASP A 457 12.43 0.39 -25.22
C ASP A 457 12.63 -1.02 -25.82
N LYS A 458 13.64 -1.17 -26.68
CA LYS A 458 13.95 -2.44 -27.36
C LYS A 458 14.29 -3.62 -26.43
N ARG A 459 14.57 -3.35 -25.15
CA ARG A 459 14.88 -4.40 -24.16
C ARG A 459 13.61 -4.93 -23.52
N GLY A 460 12.52 -4.16 -23.53
CA GLY A 460 11.32 -4.41 -22.75
C GLY A 460 11.19 -3.48 -21.52
N ALA A 461 11.98 -2.41 -21.44
CA ALA A 461 12.00 -1.53 -20.27
C ALA A 461 11.26 -0.22 -20.52
N TRP A 462 10.66 0.34 -19.47
CA TRP A 462 10.22 1.73 -19.44
C TRP A 462 11.25 2.55 -18.69
N VAL A 463 11.84 3.53 -19.37
CA VAL A 463 12.88 4.39 -18.81
C VAL A 463 12.31 5.80 -18.69
N GLU A 464 12.39 6.36 -17.48
CA GLU A 464 11.85 7.67 -17.14
C GLU A 464 12.93 8.56 -16.50
N PRO A 465 12.81 9.90 -16.57
CA PRO A 465 13.66 10.79 -15.79
C PRO A 465 13.40 10.60 -14.29
N GLY A 466 14.44 10.64 -13.47
CA GLY A 466 14.26 10.55 -12.02
C GLY A 466 15.56 10.44 -11.24
N VAL A 467 15.45 10.65 -9.94
CA VAL A 467 16.56 10.58 -8.99
C VAL A 467 16.55 9.22 -8.30
N LEU A 468 17.74 8.64 -8.16
CA LEU A 468 17.99 7.55 -7.23
C LEU A 468 18.34 8.17 -5.88
N ASP A 469 17.34 8.28 -5.00
CA ASP A 469 17.42 9.05 -3.76
C ASP A 469 18.47 8.50 -2.80
N ALA A 470 18.60 7.17 -2.73
CA ALA A 470 19.62 6.57 -1.89
C ALA A 470 21.02 6.95 -2.40
N TRP A 471 21.19 7.10 -3.72
CA TRP A 471 22.45 7.47 -4.36
C TRP A 471 22.71 8.98 -4.44
N ASP A 472 21.71 9.82 -4.20
CA ASP A 472 21.75 11.27 -4.42
C ASP A 472 22.25 11.60 -5.84
N THR A 473 21.67 10.92 -6.84
CA THR A 473 22.11 11.00 -8.24
C THR A 473 20.94 10.86 -9.19
N GLU A 474 20.90 11.72 -10.21
CA GLU A 474 20.02 11.59 -11.38
C GLU A 474 20.83 10.95 -12.53
N PRO A 475 20.65 9.65 -12.84
CA PRO A 475 21.44 8.99 -13.86
C PRO A 475 21.13 9.54 -15.25
N GLU A 476 22.16 9.83 -16.07
CA GLU A 476 21.97 10.25 -17.46
C GLU A 476 21.25 9.19 -18.31
N THR A 477 21.29 7.93 -17.88
CA THR A 477 20.61 6.79 -18.50
C THR A 477 19.12 6.73 -18.17
N GLY A 478 18.61 7.64 -17.31
CA GLY A 478 17.27 7.59 -16.74
C GLY A 478 17.15 6.56 -15.62
N ILE A 479 15.93 6.32 -15.15
CA ILE A 479 15.61 5.30 -14.17
C ILE A 479 14.60 4.29 -14.74
N ILE A 480 14.68 3.06 -14.24
CA ILE A 480 13.67 2.02 -14.40
C ILE A 480 13.04 1.81 -13.03
N SER A 481 11.72 1.94 -12.93
CA SER A 481 10.96 1.80 -11.69
C SER A 481 10.14 0.52 -11.68
N SER A 482 10.24 -0.25 -10.59
CA SER A 482 9.37 -1.41 -10.35
C SER A 482 7.90 -1.00 -10.24
N GLU A 483 7.59 0.21 -9.77
CA GLU A 483 6.23 0.74 -9.76
C GLU A 483 5.66 0.89 -11.17
N THR A 484 6.41 1.53 -12.07
CA THR A 484 6.05 1.69 -13.49
C THR A 484 5.91 0.33 -14.18
N PHE A 485 6.84 -0.60 -13.91
CA PHE A 485 6.75 -1.97 -14.42
C PHE A 485 5.45 -2.67 -13.96
N ILE A 486 5.15 -2.64 -12.66
CA ILE A 486 3.96 -3.29 -12.08
C ILE A 486 2.68 -2.71 -12.69
N ALA A 487 2.57 -1.38 -12.78
CA ALA A 487 1.41 -0.71 -13.35
C ALA A 487 1.19 -1.11 -14.81
N ASN A 488 2.24 -1.05 -15.63
CA ASN A 488 2.16 -1.32 -17.06
C ASN A 488 1.90 -2.80 -17.36
N VAL A 489 2.53 -3.72 -16.64
CA VAL A 489 2.29 -5.16 -16.77
C VAL A 489 0.84 -5.50 -16.41
N ARG A 490 0.31 -4.92 -15.33
CA ARG A 490 -1.10 -5.09 -14.95
C ARG A 490 -2.05 -4.56 -16.01
N ALA A 491 -1.80 -3.38 -16.54
CA ALA A 491 -2.63 -2.80 -17.60
C ALA A 491 -2.62 -3.68 -18.87
N LEU A 492 -1.44 -4.12 -19.32
CA LEU A 492 -1.30 -5.04 -20.46
C LEU A 492 -2.05 -6.36 -20.21
N ALA A 493 -1.85 -6.98 -19.04
CA ALA A 493 -2.52 -8.23 -18.67
C ALA A 493 -4.04 -8.08 -18.64
N ALA A 494 -4.56 -7.02 -18.01
CA ALA A 494 -5.99 -6.73 -17.94
C ALA A 494 -6.60 -6.47 -19.33
N TYR A 495 -5.90 -5.73 -20.19
CA TYR A 495 -6.34 -5.48 -21.57
C TYR A 495 -6.44 -6.76 -22.38
N ILE A 496 -5.45 -7.65 -22.26
CA ILE A 496 -5.45 -8.96 -22.92
C ILE A 496 -6.60 -9.83 -22.42
N ALA A 497 -6.78 -9.90 -21.09
CA ALA A 497 -7.83 -10.72 -20.48
C ALA A 497 -9.24 -10.27 -20.86
N ALA A 498 -9.47 -8.95 -21.03
CA ALA A 498 -10.78 -8.42 -21.39
C ALA A 498 -11.20 -8.66 -22.85
N GLN A 499 -10.29 -9.16 -23.70
CA GLN A 499 -10.56 -9.47 -25.11
C GLN A 499 -10.64 -10.98 -25.42
N GLN A 500 -10.51 -11.82 -24.38
CA GLN A 500 -10.71 -13.27 -24.45
C GLN A 500 -12.11 -13.63 -23.95
#